data_AF-A0A914C439-F1
#
_entry.id   AF-A0A914C439-F1
#
_cell.length_a   1.000
_cell.length_b   1.000
_cell.length_c   1.000
_cell.angle_alpha   90.00
_cell.angle_beta   90.00
_cell.angle_gamma   90.00
#
_symmetry.space_group_name_H-M   'P 1'
#
loop_
_entity.id
_entity.type
_entity.pdbx_description
1 polymer ?
#
loop_
_entity_poly.entity_id
_entity_poly.type
_entity_poly.pdbx_seq_one_letter_code
_entity_poly.pdbx_strand_id
1 'polypeptide(L)'
;MTGFINGDKNKAYNELFIPAAEKYFPVLEKILKKSGSGFFGKNGPTWVDFYISEEITTLSGFAPDFFKNYRDLIAFKERVHNLPELKNYIKSRKQTPM
;
A
#
# COMPACT_ATOMS: atom_id res chain seq x y z
N MET A 1 -8.32 -19.07 -5.94
CA MET A 1 -8.19 -17.70 -6.49
C MET A 1 -9.59 -17.23 -6.85
N THR A 2 -10.30 -16.61 -5.90
CA THR A 2 -11.69 -16.17 -6.06
C THR A 2 -11.76 -14.67 -5.81
N GLY A 3 -11.41 -13.89 -6.83
CA GLY A 3 -11.75 -12.47 -6.92
C GLY A 3 -12.88 -12.33 -7.96
N PHE A 4 -13.79 -11.38 -7.76
CA PHE A 4 -14.95 -11.06 -8.63
C PHE A 4 -16.25 -11.85 -8.43
N ILE A 5 -16.45 -12.56 -7.32
CA ILE A 5 -17.81 -13.07 -7.00
C ILE A 5 -18.64 -11.89 -6.48
N ASN A 6 -19.85 -11.70 -7.03
CA ASN A 6 -20.84 -10.75 -6.51
C ASN A 6 -21.01 -10.97 -5.00
N GLY A 7 -20.63 -9.97 -4.20
CA GLY A 7 -20.68 -10.01 -2.75
C GLY A 7 -20.97 -8.62 -2.19
N ASP A 8 -21.56 -8.58 -1.00
CA ASP A 8 -21.82 -7.33 -0.30
C ASP A 8 -20.49 -6.65 0.05
N LYS A 9 -20.19 -5.55 -0.67
CA LYS A 9 -18.96 -4.78 -0.50
C LYS A 9 -18.81 -4.23 0.92
N ASN A 10 -19.91 -3.82 1.55
CA ASN A 10 -19.88 -3.29 2.91
C ASN A 10 -19.58 -4.40 3.91
N LYS A 11 -20.16 -5.59 3.70
CA LYS A 11 -19.86 -6.75 4.52
C LYS A 11 -18.39 -7.18 4.37
N ALA A 12 -17.89 -7.28 3.14
CA ALA A 12 -16.49 -7.63 2.88
C ALA A 12 -15.52 -6.58 3.48
N TYR A 13 -15.87 -5.30 3.38
CA TYR A 13 -15.07 -4.23 3.97
C TYR A 13 -15.00 -4.35 5.50
N ASN A 14 -16.15 -4.45 6.16
CA ASN A 14 -16.23 -4.40 7.62
C ASN A 14 -15.79 -5.72 8.30
N GLU A 15 -16.13 -6.87 7.72
CA GLU A 15 -15.91 -8.17 8.36
C GLU A 15 -14.58 -8.81 7.94
N LEU A 16 -14.04 -8.47 6.77
CA LEU A 16 -12.81 -9.08 6.25
C LEU A 16 -11.67 -8.08 6.14
N PHE A 17 -11.86 -6.99 5.41
CA PHE A 17 -10.79 -6.04 5.14
C PHE A 17 -10.30 -5.35 6.41
N ILE A 18 -11.18 -4.69 7.17
CA ILE A 18 -10.77 -3.93 8.36
C ILE A 18 -10.04 -4.81 9.38
N PRO A 19 -10.56 -5.98 9.81
CA PRO A 19 -9.86 -6.82 10.79
C PRO A 19 -8.52 -7.37 10.28
N ALA A 20 -8.38 -7.62 8.98
CA ALA A 20 -7.12 -8.08 8.40
C ALA A 20 -6.11 -6.92 8.30
N ALA A 21 -6.56 -5.76 7.81
CA ALA A 21 -5.75 -4.58 7.62
C ALA A 21 -5.20 -4.04 8.95
N GLU A 22 -6.02 -4.02 10.01
CA GLU A 22 -5.60 -3.62 11.37
C GLU A 22 -4.57 -4.56 11.99
N LYS A 23 -4.47 -5.81 11.52
CA LYS A 23 -3.40 -6.73 11.94
C LYS A 23 -2.14 -6.59 11.08
N TYR A 24 -2.31 -6.34 9.79
CA TYR A 24 -1.23 -6.37 8.81
C TYR A 24 -0.43 -5.05 8.76
N PHE A 25 -1.10 -3.90 8.62
CA PHE A 25 -0.42 -2.63 8.39
C PHE A 25 0.44 -2.13 9.56
N PRO A 26 0.07 -2.32 10.84
CA PRO A 26 0.95 -1.98 11.95
C PRO A 26 2.28 -2.76 11.94
N VAL A 27 2.28 -4.00 11.43
CA VAL A 27 3.50 -4.80 11.28
C VAL A 27 4.40 -4.18 10.22
N LEU A 28 3.83 -3.75 9.09
CA LEU A 28 4.58 -3.04 8.05
C LEU A 28 5.19 -1.74 8.56
N GLU A 29 4.44 -0.92 9.30
CA GLU A 29 4.98 0.31 9.91
C GLU A 29 6.14 0.01 10.86
N LYS A 30 6.03 -1.04 11.68
CA LYS A 30 7.11 -1.44 12.58
C LYS A 30 8.37 -1.85 11.83
N ILE A 31 8.22 -2.62 10.74
CA ILE A 31 9.35 -3.05 9.91
C ILE A 31 9.99 -1.85 9.21
N LEU A 32 9.17 -0.97 8.61
CA LEU A 32 9.62 0.26 7.95
C LEU A 32 10.36 1.18 8.92
N LYS A 33 9.85 1.35 10.16
CA LYS A 33 10.53 2.14 11.19
C LYS A 33 11.86 1.52 11.60
N LYS A 34 11.90 0.18 11.72
CA LYS A 34 13.11 -0.56 12.12
C LYS A 34 14.22 -0.52 11.08
N SER A 35 13.89 -0.35 9.79
CA SER A 35 14.92 -0.26 8.75
C SER A 35 15.77 1.01 8.86
N GLY A 36 15.17 2.12 9.30
CA GLY A 36 15.82 3.43 9.45
C GLY A 36 16.17 4.13 8.12
N SER A 37 15.97 3.48 6.97
CA SER A 37 16.33 4.00 5.65
C SER A 37 15.21 4.77 4.96
N GLY A 38 13.98 4.69 5.49
CA GLY A 38 12.77 5.13 4.80
C GLY A 38 12.26 4.13 3.74
N PHE A 39 12.90 2.96 3.60
CA PHE A 39 12.48 1.83 2.77
C PHE A 39 12.44 0.57 3.63
N PHE A 40 11.81 -0.50 3.19
CA PHE A 40 11.87 -1.80 3.87
C PHE A 40 13.29 -2.39 3.83
N GLY A 41 14.04 -2.11 2.75
CA GLY A 41 15.46 -2.45 2.66
C GLY A 41 16.35 -1.50 3.47
N LYS A 42 17.30 -2.05 4.25
CA LYS A 42 18.25 -1.25 5.04
C LYS A 42 19.20 -0.38 4.19
N ASN A 43 19.56 -0.84 3.00
CA ASN A 43 20.55 -0.21 2.14
C ASN A 43 19.92 0.51 0.92
N GLY A 44 18.61 0.75 0.95
CA GLY A 44 17.86 1.32 -0.17
C GLY A 44 16.65 0.49 -0.55
N PRO A 45 15.95 0.87 -1.64
CA PRO A 45 14.74 0.18 -2.08
C PRO A 45 15.05 -1.23 -2.57
N THR A 46 14.13 -2.14 -2.28
CA THR A 46 14.09 -3.52 -2.73
C THR A 46 12.78 -3.77 -3.48
N TRP A 47 12.62 -4.95 -4.07
CA TRP A 47 11.38 -5.29 -4.75
C TRP A 47 10.14 -5.23 -3.83
N VAL A 48 10.33 -5.45 -2.52
CA VAL A 48 9.28 -5.35 -1.49
C VAL A 48 8.71 -3.93 -1.43
N ASP A 49 9.56 -2.92 -1.60
CA ASP A 49 9.14 -1.52 -1.54
C ASP A 49 8.14 -1.19 -2.65
N PHE A 50 8.38 -1.69 -3.86
CA PHE A 50 7.47 -1.53 -4.99
C PHE A 50 6.16 -2.31 -4.80
N TYR A 51 6.24 -3.53 -4.27
CA TYR A 51 5.06 -4.34 -4.00
C TYR A 51 4.13 -3.65 -2.99
N ILE A 52 4.67 -3.24 -1.84
CA ILE A 52 3.89 -2.62 -0.77
C ILE A 52 3.39 -1.23 -1.18
N SER A 53 4.17 -0.44 -1.94
CA SER A 53 3.70 0.87 -2.42
C SER A 53 2.51 0.73 -3.37
N GLU A 54 2.53 -0.26 -4.26
CA GLU A 54 1.41 -0.53 -5.17
C GLU A 54 0.21 -1.11 -4.42
N GLU A 55 0.42 -2.01 -3.46
CA GLU A 55 -0.65 -2.52 -2.58
C GLU A 55 -1.37 -1.37 -1.86
N ILE A 56 -0.63 -0.46 -1.24
CA ILE A 56 -1.20 0.74 -0.58
C ILE A 56 -1.89 1.63 -1.60
N THR A 57 -1.33 1.82 -2.80
CA THR A 57 -1.95 2.64 -3.86
C THR A 57 -3.32 2.10 -4.24
N THR A 58 -3.41 0.79 -4.50
CA THR A 58 -4.66 0.12 -4.82
C THR A 58 -5.66 0.20 -3.67
N LEU A 59 -5.25 -0.21 -2.47
CA LEU A 59 -6.16 -0.27 -1.33
C LEU A 59 -6.61 1.13 -0.88
N SER A 60 -5.80 2.17 -1.08
CA SER A 60 -6.24 3.57 -0.85
C SER A 60 -7.38 3.98 -1.79
N GLY A 61 -7.47 3.39 -2.99
CA GLY A 61 -8.59 3.61 -3.91
C GLY A 61 -9.90 2.96 -3.44
N PHE A 62 -9.83 1.86 -2.69
CA PHE A 62 -10.99 1.13 -2.16
C PHE A 62 -11.37 1.54 -0.73
N ALA A 63 -10.39 1.93 0.08
CA ALA A 63 -10.49 2.17 1.52
C ALA A 63 -9.79 3.49 1.93
N PRO A 64 -10.15 4.64 1.33
CA PRO A 64 -9.40 5.89 1.53
C PRO A 64 -9.38 6.35 2.99
N ASP A 65 -10.47 6.11 3.74
CA ASP A 65 -10.56 6.50 5.14
C ASP A 65 -9.66 5.68 6.06
N PHE A 66 -9.44 4.40 5.75
CA PHE A 66 -8.56 3.54 6.54
C PHE A 66 -7.12 4.08 6.57
N PHE A 67 -6.58 4.45 5.40
CA PHE A 67 -5.20 4.91 5.29
C PHE A 67 -4.94 6.32 5.84
N LYS A 68 -5.98 7.10 6.18
CA LYS A 68 -5.80 8.38 6.90
C LYS A 68 -5.10 8.20 8.24
N ASN A 69 -5.22 7.00 8.84
CA ASN A 69 -4.58 6.64 10.10
C ASN A 69 -3.14 6.12 9.95
N TYR A 70 -2.68 5.84 8.72
CA TYR A 70 -1.36 5.25 8.43
C TYR A 70 -0.46 6.21 7.64
N ARG A 71 -0.21 7.39 8.23
CA ARG A 71 0.53 8.48 7.56
C ARG A 71 1.94 8.08 7.16
N ASP A 72 2.62 7.24 7.95
CA ASP A 72 3.97 6.78 7.65
C ASP A 72 4.01 5.90 6.40
N LEU A 73 3.00 5.05 6.20
CA LEU A 73 2.85 4.22 5.00
C LEU A 73 2.51 5.04 3.77
N ILE A 74 1.70 6.09 3.92
CA ILE A 74 1.42 7.04 2.83
C ILE A 74 2.70 7.78 2.42
N ALA A 75 3.47 8.29 3.38
CA ALA A 75 4.75 8.95 3.10
C ALA A 75 5.76 7.98 2.45
N PHE A 76 5.77 6.72 2.87
CA PHE A 76 6.55 5.66 2.24
C PHE A 76 6.15 5.43 0.78
N LYS A 77 4.86 5.27 0.48
CA LYS A 77 4.35 5.13 -0.90
C LYS A 77 4.81 6.30 -1.78
N GLU A 78 4.66 7.52 -1.28
CA GLU A 78 5.08 8.73 -2.00
C GLU A 78 6.58 8.78 -2.24
N ARG A 79 7.40 8.33 -1.28
CA ARG A 79 8.85 8.22 -1.44
C ARG A 79 9.21 7.26 -2.56
N VAL A 80 8.60 6.07 -2.58
CA VAL A 80 8.83 5.07 -3.65
C VAL A 80 8.41 5.63 -5.00
N HIS A 81 7.21 6.23 -5.11
CA HIS A 81 6.70 6.79 -6.37
C HIS A 81 7.51 7.99 -6.88
N ASN A 82 8.29 8.64 -6.02
CA ASN A 82 9.15 9.76 -6.38
C ASN A 82 10.60 9.36 -6.70
N LEU A 83 10.95 8.06 -6.67
CA LEU A 83 12.25 7.60 -7.14
C LEU A 83 12.47 8.08 -8.59
N PRO A 84 13.64 8.68 -8.92
CA PRO A 84 13.89 9.30 -10.23
C PRO A 84 13.59 8.39 -11.41
N GLU A 85 13.93 7.11 -11.27
CA GLU A 85 13.77 6.07 -12.28
C GLU A 85 12.30 5.64 -12.45
N LEU A 86 11.47 5.80 -11.41
CA LEU A 86 10.10 5.31 -11.36
C LEU A 86 9.06 6.42 -11.63
N LYS A 87 9.35 7.66 -11.21
CA LYS A 87 8.39 8.78 -11.20
C LYS A 87 7.75 9.05 -12.56
N ASN A 88 8.52 8.95 -13.64
CA ASN A 88 8.01 9.17 -14.99
C ASN A 88 7.03 8.07 -15.42
N TYR A 89 7.33 6.81 -15.11
CA TYR A 89 6.43 5.68 -15.38
C TYR A 89 5.14 5.81 -14.59
N ILE A 90 5.19 6.13 -13.29
CA ILE A 90 3.98 6.27 -12.46
C ILE A 90 3.05 7.37 -12.98
N LYS A 91 3.62 8.47 -13.51
CA LYS A 91 2.82 9.56 -14.10
C LYS A 91 2.19 9.19 -15.44
N SER A 92 2.88 8.41 -16.28
CA SER A 92 2.44 8.12 -17.65
C SER A 92 1.72 6.78 -17.81
N ARG A 93 1.81 5.88 -16.83
CA ARG A 93 1.19 4.54 -16.90
C ARG A 93 -0.32 4.66 -17.05
N LYS A 94 -0.88 3.78 -17.88
CA LYS A 94 -2.33 3.69 -18.08
C LYS A 94 -3.01 3.36 -16.76
N GLN A 95 -4.02 4.15 -16.39
CA GLN A 95 -4.86 3.82 -15.25
C GLN A 95 -5.77 2.65 -15.63
N THR A 96 -5.69 1.57 -14.87
CA THR A 96 -6.54 0.39 -15.03
C THR A 96 -7.36 0.19 -13.77
N PRO A 97 -8.69 0.05 -13.87
CA PRO A 97 -9.49 -0.34 -12.72
C PRO A 97 -9.07 -1.75 -12.26
N MET A 98 -9.04 -1.95 -10.94
CA MET A 98 -9.01 -3.29 -10.34
C MET A 98 -10.41 -3.86 -10.20
#